data_AF-A0A511UXV2-F1
#
_entry.id   AF-A0A511UXV2-F1
#
_cell.length_a   1.000
_cell.length_b   1.000
_cell.length_c   1.000
_cell.angle_alpha   90.00
_cell.angle_beta   90.00
_cell.angle_gamma   90.00
#
_symmetry.space_group_name_H-M   'P 1'
#
loop_
_entity.id
_entity.type
_entity.pdbx_description
1 polymer ?
#
loop_
_entity_poly.entity_id
_entity_poly.type
_entity_poly.pdbx_seq_one_letter_code
_entity_poly.pdbx_strand_id
1 'polypeptide(L)'
;MDFSKHFLPGDIKHATNEFECAKDLLKLSICYIEKGDIEIARNRVYDALRSIEELLKMNREKLKEDELRRFIEANGIKVVRMMLYGK
;
A
#
# COMPACT_ATOMS: atom_id res chain seq x y z
N MET A 1 -10.32 0.58 -6.99
CA MET A 1 -9.66 0.16 -5.74
C MET A 1 -10.13 1.07 -4.62
N ASP A 2 -10.28 0.57 -3.40
CA ASP A 2 -10.66 1.39 -2.23
C ASP A 2 -9.42 1.71 -1.38
N PHE A 3 -8.78 2.86 -1.64
CA PHE A 3 -7.52 3.23 -1.01
C PHE A 3 -7.62 3.39 0.52
N SER A 4 -8.81 3.77 1.02
CA SER A 4 -9.05 3.95 2.45
C SER A 4 -8.91 2.64 3.25
N LYS A 5 -9.09 1.49 2.58
CA LYS A 5 -8.92 0.16 3.20
C LYS A 5 -7.49 -0.34 3.19
N HIS A 6 -6.66 0.12 2.25
CA HIS A 6 -5.31 -0.40 2.06
C HIS A 6 -4.19 0.53 2.53
N PHE A 7 -4.46 1.83 2.66
CA PHE A 7 -3.44 2.82 3.01
C PHE A 7 -3.84 3.67 4.21
N LEU A 8 -2.85 4.27 4.87
CA LEU A 8 -3.08 5.27 5.91
C LEU A 8 -3.60 6.56 5.27
N PRO A 9 -4.41 7.38 5.98
CA PRO A 9 -4.96 8.61 5.41
C PRO A 9 -3.91 9.57 4.83
N GLY A 10 -2.72 9.64 5.45
CA GLY A 10 -1.59 10.45 4.97
C GLY A 10 -1.02 9.97 3.63
N ASP A 11 -1.11 8.67 3.36
CA ASP A 11 -0.50 8.04 2.18
C ASP A 11 -1.46 7.93 1.00
N ILE A 12 -2.77 8.12 1.20
CA ILE A 12 -3.79 7.91 0.16
C ILE A 12 -3.46 8.67 -1.13
N LYS A 13 -3.01 9.93 -1.02
CA LYS A 13 -2.66 10.73 -2.21
C LYS A 13 -1.46 10.14 -2.95
N HIS A 14 -0.43 9.72 -2.22
CA HIS A 14 0.76 9.13 -2.82
C HIS A 14 0.44 7.77 -3.44
N ALA A 15 -0.29 6.91 -2.74
CA ALA A 15 -0.76 5.63 -3.24
C ALA A 15 -1.64 5.78 -4.49
N THR A 16 -2.48 6.81 -4.56
CA THR A 16 -3.27 7.08 -5.77
C THR A 16 -2.37 7.39 -6.97
N ASN A 17 -1.35 8.21 -6.77
CA ASN A 17 -0.39 8.56 -7.82
C ASN A 17 0.40 7.35 -8.30
N GLU A 18 0.95 6.55 -7.38
CA GLU A 18 1.70 5.34 -7.73
C GLU A 18 0.83 4.31 -8.44
N PHE A 19 -0.45 4.18 -8.05
CA PHE A 19 -1.40 3.28 -8.69
C PHE A 19 -1.67 3.69 -10.14
N GLU A 20 -1.99 4.96 -10.41
CA GLU A 20 -2.22 5.42 -11.78
C GLU A 20 -0.91 5.37 -12.60
N CYS A 21 0.24 5.69 -12.00
CA CYS A 21 1.55 5.56 -12.63
C CYS A 21 1.81 4.11 -13.10
N ALA A 22 1.69 3.12 -12.19
CA ALA A 22 1.88 1.72 -12.51
C ALA A 22 0.94 1.26 -13.64
N LYS A 23 -0.33 1.66 -13.57
CA LYS A 23 -1.36 1.31 -14.56
C LYS A 23 -1.03 1.90 -15.94
N ASP A 24 -0.60 3.15 -16.00
CA ASP A 24 -0.25 3.79 -17.28
C ASP A 24 1.04 3.22 -17.87
N LEU A 25 2.04 2.91 -17.05
CA LEU A 25 3.27 2.24 -17.49
C LEU A 25 2.98 0.84 -18.06
N LEU A 26 2.08 0.07 -17.44
CA LEU A 26 1.67 -1.22 -17.97
C LEU A 26 0.93 -1.08 -19.31
N LYS A 27 0.02 -0.11 -19.46
CA LYS A 27 -0.61 0.15 -20.78
C LYS A 27 0.44 0.50 -21.84
N LEU A 28 1.39 1.37 -21.51
CA LEU A 28 2.47 1.74 -22.43
C LEU A 28 3.32 0.53 -22.82
N SER A 29 3.61 -0.37 -21.87
CA SER A 29 4.35 -1.60 -22.17
C SER A 29 3.65 -2.46 -23.23
N ILE A 30 2.33 -2.59 -23.16
CA ILE A 30 1.53 -3.32 -24.15
C ILE A 30 1.63 -2.65 -25.51
N CYS A 31 1.49 -1.32 -25.58
CA CYS A 31 1.64 -0.59 -26.84
C CYS A 31 3.04 -0.77 -27.48
N TYR A 32 4.10 -0.87 -26.68
CA TYR A 32 5.45 -1.14 -27.21
C TYR A 32 5.63 -2.60 -27.64
N ILE A 33 5.01 -3.56 -26.94
CA ILE A 33 4.98 -4.97 -27.38
C ILE A 33 4.32 -5.09 -28.76
N GLU A 34 3.17 -4.45 -28.96
CA GLU A 34 2.44 -4.46 -30.23
C GLU A 34 3.24 -3.85 -31.39
N LYS A 35 4.16 -2.93 -31.09
CA LYS A 35 5.08 -2.32 -32.06
C LYS A 35 6.35 -3.15 -32.31
N GLY A 36 6.58 -4.19 -31.52
CA GLY A 36 7.82 -4.99 -31.56
C GLY A 36 9.00 -4.39 -30.77
N ASP A 37 8.79 -3.28 -30.06
CA ASP A 37 9.81 -2.59 -29.26
C ASP A 37 9.96 -3.24 -27.86
N ILE A 38 10.39 -4.50 -27.84
CA ILE A 38 10.39 -5.34 -26.62
C ILE A 38 11.28 -4.77 -25.51
N GLU A 39 12.41 -4.14 -25.85
CA GLU A 39 13.31 -3.55 -24.86
C GLU A 39 12.66 -2.36 -24.13
N ILE A 40 11.97 -1.49 -24.87
CA ILE A 40 11.26 -0.36 -24.27
C ILE A 40 10.09 -0.89 -23.43
N ALA A 41 9.35 -1.87 -23.92
CA ALA A 41 8.28 -2.51 -23.17
C ALA A 41 8.78 -3.07 -21.83
N ARG A 42 9.90 -3.80 -21.83
CA ARG A 42 10.55 -4.33 -20.63
C ARG A 42 10.88 -3.22 -19.63
N ASN A 43 11.46 -2.11 -20.11
CA ASN A 43 11.79 -0.98 -19.24
C ASN A 43 10.55 -0.38 -18.59
N ARG A 44 9.43 -0.25 -19.33
CA ARG A 44 8.16 0.22 -18.76
C ARG A 44 7.58 -0.73 -17.72
N VAL A 45 7.75 -2.04 -17.91
CA VAL A 45 7.37 -3.03 -16.89
C VAL A 45 8.21 -2.86 -15.62
N TYR A 46 9.52 -2.64 -15.74
CA TYR A 46 10.36 -2.39 -14.56
C TYR A 46 9.99 -1.09 -13.84
N ASP A 47 9.68 -0.03 -14.58
CA ASP A 47 9.19 1.21 -13.97
C ASP A 47 7.87 0.97 -13.23
N ALA A 48 6.94 0.20 -13.81
CA ALA A 48 5.67 -0.12 -13.17
C ALA A 48 5.87 -0.95 -11.89
N LEU A 49 6.82 -1.89 -11.89
CA LEU A 49 7.15 -2.70 -10.72
C LEU A 49 7.64 -1.83 -9.55
N ARG A 50 8.41 -0.77 -9.80
CA ARG A 50 8.84 0.17 -8.75
C ARG A 50 7.66 0.87 -8.09
N SER A 51 6.70 1.36 -8.88
CA SER A 51 5.48 1.96 -8.32
C SER A 51 4.65 0.94 -7.51
N ILE A 52 4.62 -0.33 -7.95
CA ILE A 52 3.96 -1.41 -7.20
C ILE A 52 4.69 -1.70 -5.88
N GLU A 53 6.02 -1.64 -5.85
CA GLU A 53 6.81 -1.83 -4.62
C GLU A 53 6.51 -0.74 -3.58
N GLU A 54 6.37 0.53 -3.99
CA GLU A 54 6.00 1.61 -3.08
C GLU A 54 4.56 1.43 -2.54
N LEU A 55 3.62 0.98 -3.37
CA LEU A 55 2.27 0.59 -2.91
C LEU A 55 2.33 -0.53 -1.88
N LEU A 56 3.16 -1.56 -2.10
CA LEU A 56 3.32 -2.65 -1.14
C LEU A 56 3.90 -2.17 0.17
N LYS A 57 4.85 -1.23 0.14
CA LYS A 57 5.44 -0.63 1.33
C LYS A 57 4.40 0.13 2.16
N MET A 58 3.65 1.05 1.54
CA MET A 58 2.61 1.81 2.24
C MET A 58 1.52 0.89 2.83
N ASN A 59 1.11 -0.15 2.11
CA ASN A 59 0.14 -1.12 2.62
C ASN A 59 0.69 -1.92 3.81
N ARG A 60 1.98 -2.29 3.81
CA ARG A 60 2.63 -2.95 4.95
C ARG A 60 2.72 -2.05 6.17
N GLU A 61 2.97 -0.76 5.98
CA GLU A 61 3.01 0.23 7.05
C GLU A 61 1.64 0.35 7.73
N LYS A 62 0.57 0.43 6.93
CA LYS A 62 -0.80 0.37 7.47
C LYS A 62 -1.05 -0.88 8.30
N LEU A 63 -0.71 -2.07 7.77
CA LEU A 63 -0.96 -3.32 8.49
C LEU A 63 -0.26 -3.36 9.85
N LYS A 64 0.98 -2.86 9.92
CA LYS A 64 1.73 -2.74 11.18
C LYS A 64 1.05 -1.77 12.16
N GLU A 65 0.55 -0.64 11.68
CA GLU A 65 -0.15 0.33 12.52
C GLU A 65 -1.49 -0.23 13.04
N ASP A 66 -2.25 -0.92 12.18
CA ASP A 66 -3.49 -1.59 12.56
C ASP A 66 -3.23 -2.70 13.60
N GLU A 67 -2.16 -3.47 13.45
CA GLU A 67 -1.73 -4.47 14.44
C GLU A 67 -1.35 -3.83 15.78
N LEU A 68 -0.55 -2.76 15.77
CA LEU A 68 -0.16 -2.03 16.97
C LEU A 68 -1.38 -1.44 17.67
N ARG A 69 -2.30 -0.83 16.93
CA ARG A 69 -3.54 -0.26 17.45
C ARG A 69 -4.39 -1.34 18.13
N ARG A 70 -4.57 -2.50 17.50
CA ARG A 70 -5.29 -3.64 18.11
C ARG A 70 -4.62 -4.12 19.39
N PHE A 71 -3.29 -4.16 19.41
CA PHE A 71 -2.54 -4.53 20.62
C PHE A 71 -2.76 -3.53 21.75
N ILE A 72 -2.72 -2.22 21.46
CA ILE A 72 -2.98 -1.16 22.44
C ILE A 72 -4.42 -1.24 22.95
N GLU A 73 -5.41 -1.40 22.07
CA GLU A 73 -6.82 -1.52 22.46
C GLU A 73 -7.04 -2.75 23.36
N ALA A 74 -6.45 -3.90 23.03
CA ALA A 74 -6.57 -5.12 23.83
C ALA A 74 -5.91 -5.01 25.22
N ASN A 75 -4.75 -4.35 25.31
CA ASN A 75 -3.98 -4.27 26.56
C ASN A 75 -4.33 -3.04 27.41
N GLY A 76 -4.68 -1.92 26.80
CA GLY A 76 -5.19 -0.72 27.48
C GLY A 76 -6.49 -1.01 28.23
N ILE A 77 -7.39 -1.82 27.65
CA ILE A 77 -8.61 -2.28 28.31
C ILE A 77 -8.28 -3.16 29.53
N LYS A 78 -7.27 -4.05 29.45
CA LYS A 78 -6.85 -4.90 30.58
C LYS A 78 -6.35 -4.09 31.77
N VAL A 79 -5.54 -3.06 31.53
CA VAL A 79 -4.99 -2.20 32.59
C VAL A 79 -6.10 -1.40 33.29
N VAL A 80 -7.04 -0.85 32.53
CA VAL A 80 -8.21 -0.14 33.09
C VAL A 80 -9.13 -1.10 33.86
N ARG A 81 -9.34 -2.33 33.38
CA ARG A 81 -10.13 -3.34 34.11
C ARG A 81 -9.46 -3.77 35.41
N MET A 82 -8.14 -3.97 35.43
CA MET A 82 -7.41 -4.28 36.66
C MET A 82 -7.50 -3.15 37.68
N MET A 83 -7.46 -1.89 37.25
CA MET A 83 -7.61 -0.74 38.15
C MET A 83 -9.04 -0.56 38.68
N LEU A 84 -10.06 -0.92 37.91
CA LEU A 84 -11.46 -0.75 38.31
C LEU A 84 -12.02 -1.93 39.14
N TYR A 85 -11.48 -3.14 38.97
CA TYR A 85 -12.01 -4.36 39.60
C TYR A 85 -11.01 -5.08 40.51
N GLY A 86 -9.82 -4.50 40.74
CA GLY A 86 -8.85 -4.99 41.71
C GLY A 86 -9.21 -4.58 43.15
N LYS A 87 -10.21 -5.23 43.74
CA LYS A 87 -10.39 -5.33 45.20
C LYS A 87 -10.57 -6.79 45.57
#